data_AF-A0A9D6WTX2-F1
#
_entry.id   AF-A0A9D6WTX2-F1
#
_cell.length_a   1.000
_cell.length_b   1.000
_cell.length_c   1.000
_cell.angle_alpha   90.00
_cell.angle_beta   90.00
_cell.angle_gamma   90.00
#
_symmetry.space_group_name_H-M   'P 1'
#
loop_
_entity.id
_entity.type
_entity.pdbx_description
1 polymer ?
#
loop_
_entity_poly.entity_id
_entity_poly.type
_entity_poly.pdbx_seq_one_letter_code
_entity_poly.pdbx_strand_id
1 'polypeptide(L)'
;MWKKLLALGCLILAAGLVFLLHPDWIAHPRARADAPTRAPNAPSTTFMPYIAQNFTLTVNPLWRFGADKVRRPIAAYSSLDIAYMRLGWYIDFSASANPELLYGMEYVPMVRMKQWKKLADGTPTLCCVGCAYLDPPAYSLSPSIAQIQAIASGRPGMMWIIGNEMERIDWGGLGGVCGHQDEMLPEMYAQVYHDVYTAIKVVDGSAQVSMGALVQPSPLRIKYLDRVWAEYTRLYGVTMPVDIWNIHVYVYNEQKNSWGADIPAGLTETVGSLYQIRDNKDFTKAAPMIENWRTWMKNNGQQNKPLMTPEYGVAMPEWVQDPPGTVTFSPAQIRDSYMYPSFNYFLNQINSSIGFPADGNRLIQRWAWWSIDYDDGECDPVDGKFYADNSGNLFYSGFGPTTPPTNCPYPAQSRSPFWDYWAQYVQALPAGATKPYAYTPAPAPILANKSPRAVATYKPVTATTQCSDDPALRARLLQALPSRETPEGQRAWINALSKMTAGTRLCLTGN
;
A
#
# COMPACT_ATOMS: atom_id res chain seq x y z
N MET A 1 -33.55 -45.10 -21.89
CA MET A 1 -33.91 -46.08 -22.94
C MET A 1 -32.69 -46.32 -23.81
N TRP A 2 -31.75 -47.19 -23.42
CA TRP A 2 -31.60 -48.62 -23.76
C TRP A 2 -31.22 -48.97 -25.22
N LYS A 3 -29.91 -49.25 -25.39
CA LYS A 3 -29.25 -50.36 -26.12
C LYS A 3 -29.31 -50.46 -27.66
N LYS A 4 -28.10 -50.63 -28.26
CA LYS A 4 -27.67 -51.70 -29.22
C LYS A 4 -26.14 -51.53 -29.46
N LEU A 5 -25.25 -52.40 -28.94
CA LEU A 5 -24.70 -53.69 -29.48
C LEU A 5 -23.88 -53.50 -30.78
N LEU A 6 -22.53 -53.53 -30.85
CA LEU A 6 -21.47 -54.57 -30.63
C LEU A 6 -21.42 -55.73 -31.66
N ALA A 7 -20.31 -55.79 -32.43
CA ALA A 7 -19.67 -56.93 -33.16
C ALA A 7 -18.94 -56.38 -34.42
N LEU A 8 -17.78 -56.80 -34.93
CA LEU A 8 -16.74 -57.80 -34.61
C LEU A 8 -15.53 -57.50 -35.56
N GLY A 9 -14.30 -57.84 -35.18
CA GLY A 9 -13.16 -57.88 -36.12
C GLY A 9 -11.80 -58.10 -35.44
N CYS A 10 -11.43 -59.36 -35.21
CA CYS A 10 -10.16 -59.84 -34.63
C CYS A 10 -9.04 -60.06 -35.66
N LEU A 11 -7.84 -60.39 -35.14
CA LEU A 11 -6.65 -61.09 -35.72
C LEU A 11 -5.50 -60.14 -36.16
N ILE A 12 -4.22 -60.28 -35.75
CA ILE A 12 -3.39 -61.45 -35.40
C ILE A 12 -2.25 -61.06 -34.41
N LEU A 13 -1.90 -61.96 -33.49
CA LEU A 13 -0.63 -62.02 -32.75
C LEU A 13 0.04 -63.40 -32.98
N ALA A 14 1.38 -63.39 -33.02
CA ALA A 14 2.35 -64.47 -32.74
C ALA A 14 2.74 -65.50 -33.83
N ALA A 15 4.05 -65.56 -34.15
CA ALA A 15 4.98 -66.69 -33.90
C ALA A 15 6.08 -66.83 -34.99
N GLY A 16 7.33 -67.10 -34.60
CA GLY A 16 8.34 -67.68 -35.50
C GLY A 16 9.83 -67.35 -35.23
N LEU A 17 10.46 -68.15 -34.36
CA LEU A 17 11.92 -68.31 -34.22
C LEU A 17 12.48 -69.15 -35.40
N VAL A 18 13.78 -69.01 -35.76
CA VAL A 18 14.79 -70.09 -35.97
C VAL A 18 16.04 -69.60 -36.76
N PHE A 19 17.18 -69.67 -36.07
CA PHE A 19 18.57 -70.02 -36.43
C PHE A 19 19.18 -69.78 -37.83
N LEU A 20 20.40 -69.21 -37.81
CA LEU A 20 21.59 -69.84 -38.41
C LEU A 20 22.83 -69.59 -37.53
N LEU A 21 23.52 -70.69 -37.21
CA LEU A 21 24.80 -70.78 -36.48
C LEU A 21 25.97 -70.57 -37.45
N HIS A 22 27.10 -70.06 -36.96
CA HIS A 22 28.38 -70.74 -37.19
C HIS A 22 29.33 -70.57 -35.98
N PRO A 23 30.19 -71.57 -35.69
CA PRO A 23 30.79 -71.81 -34.39
C PRO A 23 32.31 -71.54 -34.36
N ASP A 24 32.87 -71.25 -33.19
CA ASP A 24 34.22 -71.66 -32.78
C ASP A 24 34.26 -71.74 -31.24
N TRP A 25 34.14 -72.94 -30.66
CA TRP A 25 35.18 -73.79 -30.05
C TRP A 25 35.71 -73.35 -28.65
N ILE A 26 35.33 -74.19 -27.65
CA ILE A 26 36.14 -74.78 -26.54
C ILE A 26 36.26 -74.08 -25.15
N ALA A 27 35.65 -74.78 -24.18
CA ALA A 27 36.04 -75.17 -22.79
C ALA A 27 36.31 -74.18 -21.62
N HIS A 28 35.55 -74.45 -20.54
CA HIS A 28 35.64 -74.25 -19.06
C HIS A 28 37.00 -73.95 -18.36
N PRO A 29 37.07 -73.59 -17.03
CA PRO A 29 36.02 -73.22 -16.03
C PRO A 29 36.30 -71.99 -15.10
N ARG A 30 35.21 -71.46 -14.52
CA ARG A 30 34.99 -70.79 -13.20
C ARG A 30 36.07 -69.89 -12.56
N ALA A 31 35.68 -68.63 -12.32
CA ALA A 31 35.91 -67.95 -11.06
C ALA A 31 34.62 -67.20 -10.64
N ARG A 32 34.31 -67.21 -9.33
CA ARG A 32 33.17 -66.49 -8.72
C ARG A 32 33.22 -65.01 -9.10
N ALA A 33 32.15 -64.49 -9.70
CA ALA A 33 31.97 -63.05 -9.82
C ALA A 33 31.28 -62.55 -8.54
N ASP A 34 31.99 -61.67 -7.85
CA ASP A 34 31.52 -60.87 -6.73
C ASP A 34 30.31 -60.01 -7.13
N ALA A 35 29.55 -59.60 -6.11
CA ALA A 35 28.41 -58.70 -6.21
C ALA A 35 28.72 -57.46 -7.09
N PRO A 36 27.74 -56.95 -7.87
CA PRO A 36 27.97 -55.82 -8.77
C PRO A 36 28.43 -54.59 -7.97
N THR A 37 29.64 -54.15 -8.29
CA THR A 37 30.24 -52.90 -7.84
C THR A 37 29.34 -51.73 -8.23
N ARG A 38 28.98 -50.94 -7.21
CA ARG A 38 28.31 -49.64 -7.31
C ARG A 38 28.97 -48.79 -8.40
N ALA A 39 28.18 -48.33 -9.37
CA ALA A 39 28.63 -47.39 -10.39
C ALA A 39 29.27 -46.15 -9.71
N PRO A 40 30.38 -45.61 -10.25
CA PRO A 40 30.98 -44.39 -9.70
C PRO A 40 29.95 -43.26 -9.76
N ASN A 41 29.76 -42.60 -8.61
CA ASN A 41 28.87 -41.46 -8.47
C ASN A 41 29.20 -40.42 -9.56
N ALA A 42 28.21 -40.05 -10.36
CA ALA A 42 28.31 -38.85 -11.18
C ALA A 42 28.68 -37.67 -10.25
N PRO A 43 29.64 -36.80 -10.64
CA PRO A 43 30.03 -35.68 -9.79
C PRO A 43 28.80 -34.81 -9.55
N SER A 44 28.38 -34.75 -8.29
CA SER A 44 27.40 -33.78 -7.82
C SER A 44 28.03 -32.40 -7.97
N THR A 45 27.55 -31.62 -8.93
CA THR A 45 27.96 -30.22 -9.07
C THR A 45 27.39 -29.43 -7.89
N THR A 46 28.19 -29.30 -6.83
CA THR A 46 27.87 -28.44 -5.70
C THR A 46 28.21 -27.00 -6.09
N PHE A 47 27.19 -26.17 -6.31
CA PHE A 47 27.38 -24.73 -6.45
C PHE A 47 27.67 -24.15 -5.05
N MET A 48 28.93 -23.81 -4.77
CA MET A 48 29.25 -22.94 -3.65
C MET A 48 28.94 -21.50 -4.05
N PRO A 49 28.16 -20.73 -3.27
CA PRO A 49 28.05 -19.30 -3.51
C PRO A 49 29.42 -18.66 -3.29
N TYR A 50 30.05 -18.24 -4.38
CA TYR A 50 31.24 -17.40 -4.32
C TYR A 50 30.82 -15.98 -3.97
N ILE A 51 30.98 -15.59 -2.70
CA ILE A 51 30.96 -14.19 -2.31
C ILE A 51 32.42 -13.74 -2.38
N ALA A 52 32.76 -12.95 -3.39
CA ALA A 52 34.09 -12.36 -3.50
C ALA A 52 34.42 -11.60 -2.19
N GLN A 53 35.60 -11.82 -1.64
CA GLN A 53 36.14 -10.88 -0.64
C GLN A 53 36.19 -9.51 -1.33
N ASN A 54 35.38 -8.56 -0.85
CA ASN A 54 35.05 -7.26 -1.45
C ASN A 54 33.82 -7.18 -2.37
N PHE A 55 32.86 -8.13 -2.30
CA PHE A 55 31.53 -7.90 -2.87
C PHE A 55 30.89 -6.68 -2.19
N THR A 56 31.01 -5.53 -2.86
CA THR A 56 30.32 -4.32 -2.48
C THR A 56 29.02 -4.35 -3.26
N LEU A 57 27.91 -4.50 -2.55
CA LEU A 57 26.58 -4.37 -3.11
C LEU A 57 26.46 -2.93 -3.64
N THR A 58 26.72 -2.70 -4.93
CA THR A 58 26.49 -1.40 -5.54
C THR A 58 24.99 -1.18 -5.60
N VAL A 59 24.44 -0.55 -4.56
CA VAL A 59 23.04 -0.15 -4.56
C VAL A 59 22.93 1.01 -5.55
N ASN A 60 22.17 0.79 -6.61
CA ASN A 60 21.85 1.80 -7.62
C ASN A 60 20.40 2.25 -7.42
N PRO A 61 20.08 2.95 -6.32
CA PRO A 61 18.72 3.31 -6.00
C PRO A 61 18.10 4.15 -7.12
N LEU A 62 16.84 3.89 -7.43
CA LEU A 62 16.05 4.65 -8.37
C LEU A 62 15.32 5.74 -7.61
N TRP A 63 15.81 6.98 -7.72
CA TRP A 63 15.28 8.14 -6.97
C TRP A 63 13.74 8.29 -7.01
N ARG A 64 13.11 7.91 -8.13
CA ARG A 64 11.66 7.99 -8.34
C ARG A 64 10.86 6.92 -7.62
N PHE A 65 11.42 5.71 -7.48
CA PHE A 65 10.73 4.53 -6.97
C PHE A 65 10.89 4.43 -5.46
N GLY A 66 9.78 4.34 -4.76
CA GLY A 66 9.73 4.06 -3.34
C GLY A 66 8.72 2.96 -3.01
N ALA A 67 8.62 2.64 -1.73
CA ALA A 67 7.65 1.68 -1.23
C ALA A 67 7.28 1.97 0.23
N ASP A 68 6.12 1.48 0.63
CA ASP A 68 5.53 1.74 1.93
C ASP A 68 5.93 0.66 2.94
N LYS A 69 6.62 1.04 4.02
CA LYS A 69 7.05 0.12 5.07
C LYS A 69 6.01 0.07 6.18
N VAL A 70 5.49 -1.11 6.51
CA VAL A 70 4.36 -1.21 7.46
C VAL A 70 4.64 -2.13 8.65
N ARG A 71 5.07 -3.38 8.41
CA ARG A 71 5.11 -4.40 9.46
C ARG A 71 6.48 -4.51 10.11
N ARG A 72 7.50 -4.84 9.32
CA ARG A 72 8.84 -5.13 9.82
C ARG A 72 9.80 -3.97 9.54
N PRO A 73 10.87 -3.84 10.33
CA PRO A 73 12.00 -3.03 9.91
C PRO A 73 12.55 -3.56 8.58
N ILE A 74 13.02 -2.67 7.72
CA ILE A 74 13.60 -3.02 6.42
C ILE A 74 14.79 -3.98 6.61
N ALA A 75 15.57 -3.78 7.69
CA ALA A 75 16.68 -4.65 8.07
C ALA A 75 16.29 -6.12 8.35
N ALA A 76 15.00 -6.44 8.52
CA ALA A 76 14.55 -7.82 8.74
C ALA A 76 14.52 -8.66 7.46
N TYR A 77 14.65 -8.04 6.29
CA TYR A 77 14.68 -8.73 5.00
C TYR A 77 16.12 -8.93 4.51
N SER A 78 16.31 -9.89 3.60
CA SER A 78 17.60 -10.12 2.95
C SER A 78 18.14 -8.82 2.35
N SER A 79 19.37 -8.46 2.69
CA SER A 79 20.01 -7.25 2.18
C SER A 79 20.12 -7.25 0.66
N LEU A 80 20.33 -8.43 0.07
CA LEU A 80 20.34 -8.62 -1.38
C LEU A 80 18.95 -8.36 -1.99
N ASP A 81 17.89 -8.78 -1.31
CA ASP A 81 16.52 -8.66 -1.80
C ASP A 81 16.08 -7.19 -1.82
N ILE A 82 16.38 -6.46 -0.74
CA ILE A 82 16.10 -5.02 -0.65
C ILE A 82 16.93 -4.25 -1.69
N ALA A 83 18.20 -4.60 -1.88
CA ALA A 83 19.04 -3.97 -2.87
C ALA A 83 18.54 -4.17 -4.31
N TYR A 84 18.04 -5.37 -4.63
CA TYR A 84 17.46 -5.66 -5.93
C TYR A 84 16.16 -4.91 -6.21
N MET A 85 15.47 -4.40 -5.19
CA MET A 85 14.32 -3.53 -5.39
C MET A 85 14.72 -2.12 -5.86
N ARG A 86 15.98 -1.72 -5.66
CA ARG A 86 16.52 -0.41 -6.04
C ARG A 86 15.65 0.75 -5.56
N LEU A 87 15.07 0.64 -4.37
CA LEU A 87 14.25 1.70 -3.78
C LEU A 87 15.10 2.95 -3.57
N GLY A 88 14.61 4.11 -4.03
CA GLY A 88 15.22 5.41 -3.78
C GLY A 88 14.70 6.09 -2.53
N TRP A 89 13.54 5.67 -2.03
CA TRP A 89 12.95 6.25 -0.83
C TRP A 89 11.89 5.33 -0.22
N TYR A 90 11.52 5.61 1.01
CA TYR A 90 10.42 4.92 1.68
C TYR A 90 9.68 5.86 2.63
N ILE A 91 8.48 5.44 3.01
CA ILE A 91 7.63 6.06 4.01
C ILE A 91 7.10 4.99 4.96
N ASP A 92 6.84 5.37 6.21
CA ASP A 92 6.31 4.47 7.25
C ASP A 92 5.10 5.05 7.99
N PHE A 93 4.45 6.05 7.39
CA PHE A 93 3.29 6.77 7.93
C PHE A 93 3.51 7.38 9.33
N SER A 94 4.77 7.63 9.67
CA SER A 94 5.19 8.24 10.92
C SER A 94 6.26 9.30 10.68
N ALA A 95 6.60 10.06 11.71
CA ALA A 95 7.81 10.88 11.74
C ALA A 95 8.73 10.35 12.83
N SER A 96 9.56 9.37 12.47
CA SER A 96 10.55 8.78 13.34
C SER A 96 11.76 9.71 13.51
N ALA A 97 12.25 9.86 14.75
CA ALA A 97 13.52 10.53 15.01
C ALA A 97 14.74 9.70 14.58
N ASN A 98 14.57 8.37 14.52
CA ASN A 98 15.62 7.41 14.20
C ASN A 98 15.15 6.45 13.09
N PRO A 99 14.85 6.94 11.88
CA PRO A 99 14.48 6.10 10.75
C PRO A 99 15.67 5.26 10.25
N GLU A 100 15.36 4.16 9.58
CA GLU A 100 16.31 3.25 8.96
C GLU A 100 16.93 3.86 7.69
N LEU A 101 18.14 4.40 7.82
CA LEU A 101 18.89 4.95 6.69
C LEU A 101 19.73 3.86 6.00
N LEU A 102 19.05 2.91 5.34
CA LEU A 102 19.68 1.77 4.69
C LEU A 102 19.66 1.90 3.17
N TYR A 103 20.65 1.29 2.51
CA TYR A 103 20.67 1.07 1.06
C TYR A 103 20.51 2.34 0.20
N GLY A 104 20.88 3.51 0.74
CA GLY A 104 20.76 4.79 0.02
C GLY A 104 19.32 5.29 -0.17
N MET A 105 18.35 4.73 0.55
CA MET A 105 16.97 5.22 0.55
C MET A 105 16.83 6.51 1.34
N GLU A 106 16.09 7.46 0.78
CA GLU A 106 15.59 8.63 1.49
C GLU A 106 14.38 8.26 2.36
N TYR A 107 14.35 8.75 3.59
CA TYR A 107 13.17 8.64 4.47
C TYR A 107 12.30 9.89 4.34
N VAL A 108 11.00 9.70 4.13
CA VAL A 108 10.02 10.78 4.10
C VAL A 108 9.13 10.73 5.35
N PRO A 109 9.37 11.59 6.37
CA PRO A 109 8.52 11.67 7.55
C PRO A 109 7.11 12.16 7.22
N MET A 110 6.13 11.58 7.91
CA MET A 110 4.72 11.98 7.87
C MET A 110 4.24 12.37 9.27
N VAL A 111 3.67 13.57 9.39
CA VAL A 111 2.97 14.01 10.60
C VAL A 111 1.51 13.59 10.49
N ARG A 112 1.06 12.72 11.40
CA ARG A 112 -0.35 12.31 11.49
C ARG A 112 -1.14 13.31 12.33
N MET A 113 -2.40 13.48 11.99
CA MET A 113 -3.30 14.38 12.70
C MET A 113 -4.70 13.82 12.76
N LYS A 114 -5.49 14.23 13.76
CA LYS A 114 -6.89 13.84 13.80
C LYS A 114 -7.77 14.86 14.51
N GLN A 115 -8.91 15.18 13.90
CA GLN A 115 -9.88 16.11 14.48
C GLN A 115 -10.76 15.40 15.51
N TRP A 116 -10.97 16.04 16.66
CA TRP A 116 -11.83 15.51 17.70
C TRP A 116 -13.30 15.66 17.33
N LYS A 117 -14.05 14.61 17.67
CA LYS A 117 -15.51 14.52 17.56
C LYS A 117 -16.13 14.33 18.94
N LYS A 118 -17.45 14.33 19.01
CA LYS A 118 -18.22 14.02 20.22
C LYS A 118 -19.22 12.91 19.97
N LEU A 119 -19.30 11.98 20.90
CA LEU A 119 -20.37 11.00 20.99
C LEU A 119 -21.69 11.69 21.32
N ALA A 120 -22.81 10.96 21.24
CA ALA A 120 -24.15 11.49 21.49
C ALA A 120 -24.33 12.04 22.93
N ASP A 121 -23.59 11.51 23.90
CA ASP A 121 -23.55 11.98 25.29
C ASP A 121 -22.64 13.20 25.52
N GLY A 122 -21.98 13.68 24.47
CA GLY A 122 -21.02 14.80 24.52
C GLY A 122 -19.57 14.38 24.80
N THR A 123 -19.29 13.10 25.03
CA THR A 123 -17.94 12.60 25.32
C THR A 123 -17.02 12.81 24.10
N PRO A 124 -15.86 13.47 24.25
CA PRO A 124 -14.89 13.60 23.15
C PRO A 124 -14.37 12.23 22.69
N THR A 125 -14.32 12.03 21.38
CA THR A 125 -13.75 10.84 20.76
C THR A 125 -12.92 11.23 19.55
N LEU A 126 -11.85 10.48 19.30
CA LEU A 126 -11.12 10.57 18.05
C LEU A 126 -11.69 9.64 17.00
N CYS A 127 -12.50 8.65 17.35
CA CYS A 127 -13.02 7.70 16.37
C CYS A 127 -14.52 7.50 16.53
N CYS A 128 -15.30 7.89 15.52
CA CYS A 128 -16.73 7.61 15.45
C CYS A 128 -17.30 7.96 14.07
N VAL A 129 -17.97 6.99 13.44
CA VAL A 129 -18.66 7.20 12.15
C VAL A 129 -19.86 8.12 12.33
N GLY A 130 -19.89 9.22 11.57
CA GLY A 130 -21.03 10.14 11.55
C GLY A 130 -21.23 10.97 12.82
N CYS A 131 -20.32 10.89 13.81
CA CYS A 131 -20.36 11.77 14.97
C CYS A 131 -20.12 13.24 14.59
N ALA A 132 -20.72 14.14 15.35
CA ALA A 132 -20.45 15.57 15.21
C ALA A 132 -19.01 15.90 15.63
N TYR A 133 -18.38 16.86 14.94
CA TYR A 133 -17.12 17.44 15.38
C TYR A 133 -17.30 18.18 16.71
N LEU A 134 -16.22 18.25 17.50
CA LEU A 134 -16.21 18.97 18.76
C LEU A 134 -16.39 20.48 18.52
N ASP A 135 -17.08 21.16 19.44
CA ASP A 135 -17.24 22.61 19.47
C ASP A 135 -16.95 23.10 20.91
N PRO A 136 -15.89 23.90 21.16
CA PRO A 136 -14.93 24.43 20.18
C PRO A 136 -14.09 23.35 19.49
N PRO A 137 -13.61 23.60 18.25
CA PRO A 137 -12.84 22.62 17.49
C PRO A 137 -11.51 22.31 18.16
N ALA A 138 -11.14 21.02 18.14
CA ALA A 138 -9.87 20.53 18.66
C ALA A 138 -9.29 19.46 17.75
N TYR A 139 -7.97 19.29 17.79
CA TYR A 139 -7.25 18.27 17.04
C TYR A 139 -6.10 17.70 17.85
N SER A 140 -5.56 16.59 17.35
CA SER A 140 -4.43 15.87 17.91
C SER A 140 -3.36 15.68 16.83
N LEU A 141 -2.10 15.59 17.25
CA LEU A 141 -0.93 15.40 16.37
C LEU A 141 -0.06 14.25 16.86
N SER A 142 0.52 13.51 15.92
CA SER A 142 1.59 12.55 16.17
C SER A 142 2.71 12.70 15.14
N PRO A 143 3.95 13.04 15.56
CA PRO A 143 4.34 13.38 16.92
C PRO A 143 3.92 14.81 17.32
N SER A 144 4.22 15.25 18.54
CA SER A 144 3.92 16.62 18.99
C SER A 144 4.75 17.68 18.25
N ILE A 145 4.31 18.94 18.24
CA ILE A 145 5.05 20.07 17.61
C ILE A 145 6.51 20.14 18.09
N ALA A 146 6.78 19.99 19.38
CA ALA A 146 8.15 20.01 19.91
C ALA A 146 9.02 18.87 19.36
N GLN A 147 8.43 17.68 19.18
CA GLN A 147 9.12 16.54 18.57
C GLN A 147 9.32 16.75 17.06
N ILE A 148 8.34 17.31 16.36
CA ILE A 148 8.45 17.68 14.94
C ILE A 148 9.63 18.65 14.76
N GLN A 149 9.71 19.68 15.60
CA GLN A 149 10.83 20.63 15.60
C GLN A 149 12.18 19.97 15.88
N ALA A 150 12.24 19.08 16.88
CA ALA A 150 13.46 18.34 17.19
C ALA A 150 13.93 17.46 16.02
N ILE A 151 13.00 16.78 15.34
CA ILE A 151 13.32 15.95 14.17
C ILE A 151 13.78 16.82 12.99
N ALA A 152 13.08 17.92 12.70
CA ALA A 152 13.41 18.82 11.59
C ALA A 152 14.79 19.49 11.78
N SER A 153 15.06 20.01 12.98
CA SER A 153 16.38 20.61 13.31
C SER A 153 17.52 19.59 13.30
N GLY A 154 17.27 18.34 13.66
CA GLY A 154 18.27 17.28 13.65
C GLY A 154 18.64 16.79 12.24
N ARG A 155 17.78 17.03 11.24
CA ARG A 155 17.97 16.57 9.86
C ARG A 155 17.44 17.61 8.85
N PRO A 156 18.19 18.70 8.62
CA PRO A 156 17.74 19.76 7.71
C PRO A 156 17.54 19.27 6.27
N GLY A 157 16.56 19.84 5.57
CA GLY A 157 16.32 19.63 4.15
C GLY A 157 15.45 18.42 3.80
N MET A 158 14.90 17.73 4.80
CA MET A 158 14.00 16.60 4.58
C MET A 158 12.71 17.00 3.86
N MET A 159 12.14 16.06 3.12
CA MET A 159 10.78 16.15 2.64
C MET A 159 9.79 15.66 3.71
N TRP A 160 8.80 16.47 4.05
CA TRP A 160 7.76 16.18 5.02
C TRP A 160 6.39 16.07 4.35
N ILE A 161 5.57 15.15 4.84
CA ILE A 161 4.15 15.05 4.50
C ILE A 161 3.33 15.40 5.75
N ILE A 162 2.41 16.34 5.63
CA ILE A 162 1.54 16.79 6.73
C ILE A 162 0.16 16.18 6.54
N GLY A 163 -0.04 14.98 7.09
CA GLY A 163 -1.32 14.27 7.10
C GLY A 163 -1.38 13.08 6.14
N ASN A 164 -2.45 12.30 6.21
CA ASN A 164 -2.77 11.20 5.29
C ASN A 164 -4.29 10.97 5.21
N GLU A 165 -4.85 11.03 4.02
CA GLU A 165 -6.28 10.81 3.76
C GLU A 165 -7.17 11.57 4.77
N MET A 166 -6.79 12.81 5.05
CA MET A 166 -7.42 13.77 5.96
C MET A 166 -8.89 13.97 5.62
N GLU A 167 -9.25 13.82 4.35
CA GLU A 167 -10.60 13.99 3.89
C GLU A 167 -11.42 12.70 4.02
N ARG A 168 -10.81 11.55 4.30
CA ARG A 168 -11.51 10.28 4.49
C ARG A 168 -12.15 10.25 5.88
N ILE A 169 -13.48 10.11 5.89
CA ILE A 169 -14.24 9.92 7.13
C ILE A 169 -13.92 8.57 7.76
N ASP A 170 -14.04 8.49 9.07
CA ASP A 170 -14.05 7.26 9.82
C ASP A 170 -15.15 6.34 9.29
N TRP A 171 -14.86 5.06 9.33
CA TRP A 171 -15.76 4.03 8.84
C TRP A 171 -15.95 2.94 9.89
N GLY A 172 -17.05 2.21 9.77
CA GLY A 172 -17.33 1.09 10.66
C GLY A 172 -16.49 -0.11 10.24
N GLY A 173 -15.60 -0.56 11.11
CA GLY A 173 -14.94 -1.85 11.00
C GLY A 173 -15.82 -2.96 11.58
N LEU A 174 -15.50 -4.22 11.25
CA LEU A 174 -16.05 -5.37 11.97
C LEU A 174 -15.58 -5.30 13.42
N GLY A 175 -16.38 -5.77 14.38
CA GLY A 175 -15.93 -5.75 15.78
C GLY A 175 -16.31 -4.51 16.58
N GLY A 176 -17.06 -3.57 16.01
CA GLY A 176 -17.32 -2.25 16.61
C GLY A 176 -16.08 -1.34 16.66
N VAL A 177 -15.04 -1.70 15.90
CA VAL A 177 -13.83 -0.88 15.76
C VAL A 177 -14.08 0.21 14.74
N CYS A 178 -13.76 1.43 15.09
CA CYS A 178 -13.78 2.53 14.15
C CYS A 178 -12.44 2.52 13.40
N GLY A 179 -12.47 2.22 12.10
CA GLY A 179 -11.30 2.36 11.27
C GLY A 179 -11.21 3.80 10.77
N HIS A 180 -9.99 4.28 10.62
CA HIS A 180 -9.75 5.70 10.49
C HIS A 180 -8.51 6.05 9.67
N GLN A 181 -8.52 7.25 9.13
CA GLN A 181 -7.34 7.98 8.71
C GLN A 181 -7.25 9.26 9.53
N ASP A 182 -6.77 10.36 8.94
CA ASP A 182 -6.63 11.60 9.66
C ASP A 182 -7.96 12.34 9.87
N GLU A 183 -9.02 12.06 9.09
CA GLU A 183 -10.35 12.69 9.14
C GLU A 183 -10.41 14.10 9.76
N MET A 184 -10.49 15.09 8.89
CA MET A 184 -10.55 16.50 9.23
C MET A 184 -11.52 17.20 8.30
N LEU A 185 -12.31 18.11 8.85
CA LEU A 185 -12.97 19.13 8.04
C LEU A 185 -11.94 19.96 7.28
N PRO A 186 -12.24 20.37 6.04
CA PRO A 186 -11.26 21.09 5.22
C PRO A 186 -10.78 22.39 5.88
N GLU A 187 -11.67 23.07 6.60
CA GLU A 187 -11.32 24.30 7.30
C GLU A 187 -10.37 24.06 8.49
N MET A 188 -10.56 22.93 9.18
CA MET A 188 -9.69 22.55 10.28
C MET A 188 -8.31 22.14 9.76
N TYR A 189 -8.28 21.37 8.67
CA TYR A 189 -7.02 20.94 8.07
C TYR A 189 -6.18 22.13 7.59
N ALA A 190 -6.78 23.19 7.03
CA ALA A 190 -6.05 24.41 6.66
C ALA A 190 -5.29 25.03 7.84
N GLN A 191 -5.88 25.03 9.04
CA GLN A 191 -5.26 25.52 10.27
C GLN A 191 -4.17 24.59 10.77
N VAL A 192 -4.44 23.28 10.87
CA VAL A 192 -3.47 22.30 11.35
C VAL A 192 -2.27 22.21 10.43
N TYR A 193 -2.49 22.26 9.11
CA TYR A 193 -1.44 22.35 8.12
C TYR A 193 -0.53 23.54 8.38
N HIS A 194 -1.10 24.72 8.62
CA HIS A 194 -0.34 25.94 8.94
C HIS A 194 0.53 25.79 10.19
N ASP A 195 -0.04 25.27 11.27
CA ASP A 195 0.64 25.09 12.55
C ASP A 195 1.87 24.17 12.38
N VAL A 196 1.69 23.03 11.70
CA VAL A 196 2.77 22.06 11.47
C VAL A 196 3.79 22.58 10.45
N TYR A 197 3.35 23.20 9.34
CA TYR A 197 4.21 23.80 8.33
C TYR A 197 5.14 24.83 8.97
N THR A 198 4.58 25.74 9.77
CA THR A 198 5.33 26.81 10.44
C THR A 198 6.29 26.25 11.48
N ALA A 199 5.86 25.23 12.24
CA ALA A 199 6.71 24.55 13.20
C ALA A 199 7.94 23.90 12.55
N ILE A 200 7.80 23.31 11.37
CA ILE A 200 8.93 22.76 10.61
C ILE A 200 9.81 23.91 10.10
N LYS A 201 9.22 24.87 9.38
CA LYS A 201 9.97 25.93 8.69
C LYS A 201 10.73 26.88 9.62
N VAL A 202 10.27 27.07 10.86
CA VAL A 202 10.95 27.96 11.83
C VAL A 202 12.29 27.39 12.29
N VAL A 203 12.44 26.06 12.34
CA VAL A 203 13.68 25.39 12.73
C VAL A 203 14.49 24.86 11.54
N ASP A 204 13.83 24.63 10.41
CA ASP A 204 14.46 24.21 9.15
C ASP A 204 13.78 24.88 7.94
N GLY A 205 14.34 26.00 7.50
CA GLY A 205 13.87 26.71 6.31
C GLY A 205 14.07 25.92 5.00
N SER A 206 15.00 24.94 5.00
CA SER A 206 15.35 24.12 3.83
C SER A 206 14.45 22.90 3.64
N ALA A 207 13.64 22.54 4.64
CA ALA A 207 12.66 21.46 4.56
C ALA A 207 11.72 21.65 3.36
N GLN A 208 11.43 20.56 2.65
CA GLN A 208 10.37 20.50 1.65
C GLN A 208 9.09 20.04 2.34
N VAL A 209 7.98 20.76 2.17
CA VAL A 209 6.70 20.41 2.83
C VAL A 209 5.62 20.12 1.81
N SER A 210 4.95 18.99 1.99
CA SER A 210 3.79 18.55 1.24
C SER A 210 2.55 18.53 2.15
N MET A 211 1.37 18.70 1.54
CA MET A 211 0.11 18.35 2.21
C MET A 211 0.00 16.84 2.36
N GLY A 212 -0.89 16.34 3.22
CA GLY A 212 -1.23 14.94 3.23
C GLY A 212 -2.01 14.54 1.98
N ALA A 213 -1.83 13.30 1.54
CA ALA A 213 -2.41 12.83 0.30
C ALA A 213 -3.91 12.56 0.43
N LEU A 214 -4.67 12.95 -0.58
CA LEU A 214 -6.06 12.53 -0.72
C LEU A 214 -6.10 11.06 -1.19
N VAL A 215 -7.07 10.27 -0.71
CA VAL A 215 -7.22 8.82 -1.01
C VAL A 215 -7.31 8.52 -2.51
N GLN A 216 -7.89 9.46 -3.26
CA GLN A 216 -7.92 9.50 -4.71
C GLN A 216 -8.21 10.93 -5.16
N PRO A 217 -7.72 11.40 -6.32
CA PRO A 217 -8.04 12.74 -6.83
C PRO A 217 -9.38 12.74 -7.63
N SER A 218 -10.48 12.41 -6.96
CA SER A 218 -11.84 12.52 -7.53
C SER A 218 -12.32 13.98 -7.57
N PRO A 219 -13.39 14.30 -8.32
CA PRO A 219 -14.01 15.62 -8.25
C PRO A 219 -14.43 16.06 -6.85
N LEU A 220 -14.95 15.16 -6.01
CA LEU A 220 -15.33 15.53 -4.63
C LEU A 220 -14.09 15.75 -3.74
N ARG A 221 -13.00 15.01 -3.95
CA ARG A 221 -11.75 15.24 -3.21
C ARG A 221 -11.06 16.55 -3.64
N ILE A 222 -11.16 16.91 -4.92
CA ILE A 222 -10.76 18.25 -5.39
C ILE A 222 -11.65 19.34 -4.76
N LYS A 223 -12.97 19.12 -4.64
CA LYS A 223 -13.87 20.05 -3.93
C LYS A 223 -13.50 20.22 -2.45
N TYR A 224 -13.09 19.14 -1.78
CA TYR A 224 -12.55 19.22 -0.42
C TYR A 224 -11.28 20.09 -0.39
N LEU A 225 -10.34 19.85 -1.30
CA LEU A 225 -9.09 20.62 -1.39
C LEU A 225 -9.33 22.10 -1.68
N ASP A 226 -10.29 22.44 -2.56
CA ASP A 226 -10.65 23.84 -2.84
C ASP A 226 -11.11 24.57 -1.58
N ARG A 227 -11.81 23.88 -0.67
CA ARG A 227 -12.18 24.45 0.64
C ARG A 227 -10.99 24.64 1.57
N VAL A 228 -10.06 23.68 1.62
CA VAL A 228 -8.80 23.84 2.36
C VAL A 228 -8.03 25.06 1.85
N TRP A 229 -7.88 25.16 0.54
CA TRP A 229 -7.14 26.23 -0.14
C TRP A 229 -7.76 27.61 0.10
N ALA A 230 -9.08 27.71 -0.03
CA ALA A 230 -9.83 28.93 0.24
C ALA A 230 -9.75 29.34 1.71
N GLU A 231 -9.89 28.39 2.64
CA GLU A 231 -9.80 28.68 4.07
C GLU A 231 -8.41 29.14 4.48
N TYR A 232 -7.35 28.50 3.97
CA TYR A 232 -5.99 28.92 4.25
C TYR A 232 -5.77 30.37 3.81
N THR A 233 -6.25 30.72 2.61
CA THR A 233 -6.18 32.10 2.10
C THR A 233 -6.98 33.07 2.96
N ARG A 234 -8.19 32.68 3.40
CA ARG A 234 -9.05 33.50 4.25
C ARG A 234 -8.40 33.78 5.61
N LEU A 235 -7.76 32.78 6.22
CA LEU A 235 -7.14 32.91 7.54
C LEU A 235 -5.84 33.70 7.52
N TYR A 236 -4.99 33.42 6.54
CA TYR A 236 -3.59 33.85 6.53
C TYR A 236 -3.25 34.88 5.43
N GLY A 237 -4.19 35.20 4.55
CA GLY A 237 -4.03 36.23 3.51
C GLY A 237 -3.10 35.84 2.35
N VAL A 238 -2.62 34.59 2.33
CA VAL A 238 -1.73 34.03 1.31
C VAL A 238 -2.22 32.64 0.90
N THR A 239 -1.86 32.18 -0.29
CA THR A 239 -2.18 30.81 -0.71
C THR A 239 -1.44 29.78 0.16
N MET A 240 -2.01 28.57 0.27
CA MET A 240 -1.40 27.48 1.04
C MET A 240 0.00 27.15 0.50
N PRO A 241 1.07 27.32 1.30
CA PRO A 241 2.42 27.07 0.83
C PRO A 241 2.65 25.57 0.74
N VAL A 242 2.97 25.06 -0.45
CA VAL A 242 3.28 23.65 -0.69
C VAL A 242 4.52 23.57 -1.58
N ASP A 243 5.53 22.80 -1.21
CA ASP A 243 6.75 22.64 -2.01
C ASP A 243 6.60 21.53 -3.06
N ILE A 244 5.96 20.44 -2.67
CA ILE A 244 5.68 19.26 -3.50
C ILE A 244 4.22 18.88 -3.27
N TRP A 245 3.47 18.67 -4.33
CA TRP A 245 2.10 18.15 -4.23
C TRP A 245 2.12 16.62 -4.19
N ASN A 246 1.13 16.04 -3.55
CA ASN A 246 0.96 14.60 -3.56
C ASN A 246 -0.51 14.16 -3.59
N ILE A 247 -0.72 12.91 -4.03
CA ILE A 247 -2.02 12.23 -4.12
C ILE A 247 -1.83 10.72 -3.92
N HIS A 248 -2.82 10.02 -3.36
CA HIS A 248 -2.91 8.58 -3.56
C HIS A 248 -3.57 8.30 -4.90
N VAL A 249 -3.16 7.19 -5.52
CA VAL A 249 -3.70 6.77 -6.81
C VAL A 249 -4.37 5.43 -6.61
N TYR A 250 -5.56 5.45 -6.00
CA TYR A 250 -6.44 4.29 -5.94
C TYR A 250 -7.69 4.51 -6.78
N VAL A 251 -8.19 3.43 -7.38
CA VAL A 251 -9.50 3.43 -8.06
C VAL A 251 -10.53 2.89 -7.09
N TYR A 252 -11.08 3.78 -6.26
CA TYR A 252 -12.13 3.46 -5.30
C TYR A 252 -13.46 4.10 -5.66
N ASN A 253 -14.52 3.36 -5.35
CA ASN A 253 -15.89 3.84 -5.43
C ASN A 253 -16.14 4.94 -4.37
N GLU A 254 -16.72 6.04 -4.81
CA GLU A 254 -17.04 7.20 -3.99
C GLU A 254 -18.56 7.28 -3.82
N GLN A 255 -19.08 6.50 -2.88
CA GLN A 255 -20.50 6.42 -2.56
C GLN A 255 -20.69 6.26 -1.05
N LYS A 256 -21.60 7.06 -0.49
CA LYS A 256 -21.88 7.05 0.94
C LYS A 256 -22.29 5.67 1.43
N ASN A 257 -21.66 5.21 2.51
CA ASN A 257 -21.93 3.91 3.15
C ASN A 257 -21.68 2.68 2.27
N SER A 258 -20.95 2.82 1.15
CA SER A 258 -20.59 1.71 0.25
C SER A 258 -19.14 1.26 0.49
N TRP A 259 -18.62 0.36 -0.35
CA TRP A 259 -17.19 0.09 -0.41
C TRP A 259 -16.43 1.26 -1.04
N GLY A 260 -15.13 1.33 -0.78
CA GLY A 260 -14.23 2.31 -1.38
C GLY A 260 -13.94 3.49 -0.47
N ALA A 261 -13.91 4.69 -1.04
CA ALA A 261 -13.40 5.90 -0.39
C ALA A 261 -14.43 6.64 0.49
N ASP A 262 -15.73 6.33 0.32
CA ASP A 262 -16.86 7.10 0.86
C ASP A 262 -16.83 8.59 0.44
N ILE A 263 -17.71 9.44 0.97
CA ILE A 263 -17.77 10.87 0.70
C ILE A 263 -16.83 11.60 1.67
N PRO A 264 -16.04 12.58 1.19
CA PRO A 264 -15.09 13.26 2.06
C PRO A 264 -15.75 14.06 3.20
N ALA A 265 -15.01 14.20 4.30
CA ALA A 265 -15.41 14.92 5.49
C ALA A 265 -15.87 16.35 5.15
N GLY A 266 -17.00 16.75 5.74
CA GLY A 266 -17.57 18.09 5.56
C GLY A 266 -18.35 18.31 4.26
N LEU A 267 -18.44 17.31 3.36
CA LEU A 267 -19.31 17.38 2.19
C LEU A 267 -20.70 16.77 2.47
N THR A 268 -21.71 17.21 1.72
CA THR A 268 -23.11 16.80 1.89
C THR A 268 -23.61 15.87 0.78
N GLU A 269 -22.82 15.71 -0.27
CA GLU A 269 -23.05 14.76 -1.34
C GLU A 269 -23.16 13.32 -0.82
N THR A 270 -23.77 12.46 -1.62
CA THR A 270 -23.94 11.03 -1.31
C THR A 270 -23.29 10.12 -2.35
N VAL A 271 -22.92 10.68 -3.51
CA VAL A 271 -22.32 9.99 -4.65
C VAL A 271 -21.31 10.92 -5.33
N GLY A 272 -20.16 10.36 -5.70
CA GLY A 272 -19.13 10.99 -6.52
C GLY A 272 -18.72 10.08 -7.67
N SER A 273 -17.43 9.81 -7.82
CA SER A 273 -16.93 8.87 -8.84
C SER A 273 -17.28 7.40 -8.51
N LEU A 274 -18.13 6.79 -9.33
CA LEU A 274 -18.53 5.39 -9.18
C LEU A 274 -17.63 4.45 -9.97
N TYR A 275 -17.23 3.36 -9.32
CA TYR A 275 -16.42 2.29 -9.91
C TYR A 275 -17.00 0.92 -9.56
N GLN A 276 -16.69 -0.09 -10.37
CA GLN A 276 -16.89 -1.49 -10.06
C GLN A 276 -15.69 -2.01 -9.25
N ILE A 277 -15.85 -3.13 -8.53
CA ILE A 277 -14.76 -3.70 -7.73
C ILE A 277 -13.57 -4.02 -8.63
N ARG A 278 -13.81 -4.69 -9.77
CA ARG A 278 -12.78 -5.03 -10.77
C ARG A 278 -12.00 -3.83 -11.32
N ASP A 279 -12.56 -2.63 -11.27
CA ASP A 279 -11.89 -1.41 -11.74
C ASP A 279 -10.72 -1.02 -10.82
N ASN A 280 -10.66 -1.56 -9.59
CA ASN A 280 -9.59 -1.26 -8.64
C ASN A 280 -8.18 -1.58 -9.17
N LYS A 281 -8.07 -2.55 -10.08
CA LYS A 281 -6.81 -2.91 -10.77
C LYS A 281 -6.68 -2.38 -12.19
N ASP A 282 -7.58 -1.51 -12.64
CA ASP A 282 -7.54 -0.94 -14.00
C ASP A 282 -6.87 0.44 -13.99
N PHE A 283 -5.59 0.48 -14.37
CA PHE A 283 -4.84 1.74 -14.39
C PHE A 283 -5.37 2.75 -15.41
N THR A 284 -6.14 2.31 -16.43
CA THR A 284 -6.75 3.24 -17.39
C THR A 284 -7.79 4.16 -16.73
N LYS A 285 -8.31 3.78 -15.55
CA LYS A 285 -9.18 4.63 -14.71
C LYS A 285 -8.40 5.59 -13.81
N ALA A 286 -7.16 5.24 -13.47
CA ALA A 286 -6.27 6.02 -12.61
C ALA A 286 -5.49 7.12 -13.38
N ALA A 287 -5.18 6.92 -14.66
CA ALA A 287 -4.47 7.94 -15.44
C ALA A 287 -5.22 9.28 -15.56
N PRO A 288 -6.53 9.32 -15.88
CA PRO A 288 -7.28 10.58 -15.96
C PRO A 288 -7.35 11.34 -14.62
N MET A 289 -7.35 10.63 -13.50
CA MET A 289 -7.27 11.18 -12.15
C MET A 289 -6.02 12.05 -11.95
N ILE A 290 -4.87 11.60 -12.46
CA ILE A 290 -3.60 12.33 -12.40
C ILE A 290 -3.62 13.58 -13.30
N GLU A 291 -4.19 13.45 -14.50
CA GLU A 291 -4.31 14.57 -15.45
C GLU A 291 -5.24 15.66 -14.92
N ASN A 292 -6.34 15.27 -14.26
CA ASN A 292 -7.24 16.20 -13.59
C ASN A 292 -6.54 16.94 -12.46
N TRP A 293 -5.75 16.25 -11.64
CA TRP A 293 -4.96 16.90 -10.59
C TRP A 293 -3.93 17.88 -11.17
N ARG A 294 -3.22 17.49 -12.22
CA ARG A 294 -2.27 18.38 -12.90
C ARG A 294 -2.92 19.60 -13.54
N THR A 295 -4.13 19.44 -14.05
CA THR A 295 -4.96 20.55 -14.53
C THR A 295 -5.35 21.47 -13.37
N TRP A 296 -5.77 20.93 -12.23
CA TRP A 296 -6.02 21.72 -11.02
C TRP A 296 -4.77 22.47 -10.56
N MET A 297 -3.61 21.81 -10.54
CA MET A 297 -2.33 22.45 -10.20
C MET A 297 -2.04 23.63 -11.14
N LYS A 298 -2.21 23.47 -12.46
CA LYS A 298 -2.04 24.56 -13.41
C LYS A 298 -2.97 25.74 -13.13
N ASN A 299 -4.27 25.45 -12.96
CA ASN A 299 -5.28 26.48 -12.74
C ASN A 299 -5.06 27.28 -11.45
N ASN A 300 -4.34 26.69 -10.47
CA ASN A 300 -3.99 27.32 -9.20
C ASN A 300 -2.53 27.80 -9.12
N GLY A 301 -1.84 27.94 -10.27
CA GLY A 301 -0.46 28.45 -10.34
C GLY A 301 0.60 27.51 -9.75
N GLN A 302 0.27 26.23 -9.58
CA GLN A 302 1.10 25.19 -8.99
C GLN A 302 1.79 24.28 -10.01
N GLN A 303 1.63 24.53 -11.33
CA GLN A 303 2.19 23.66 -12.40
C GLN A 303 3.70 23.41 -12.25
N ASN A 304 4.44 24.44 -11.83
CA ASN A 304 5.90 24.38 -11.69
C ASN A 304 6.36 23.71 -10.38
N LYS A 305 5.54 22.82 -9.82
CA LYS A 305 5.88 22.03 -8.64
C LYS A 305 5.82 20.53 -8.95
N PRO A 306 6.66 19.72 -8.28
CA PRO A 306 6.57 18.27 -8.40
C PRO A 306 5.21 17.76 -7.91
N LEU A 307 4.75 16.68 -8.54
CA LEU A 307 3.65 15.84 -8.05
C LEU A 307 4.19 14.45 -7.77
N MET A 308 3.89 13.89 -6.62
CA MET A 308 4.23 12.52 -6.28
C MET A 308 3.04 11.72 -5.77
N THR A 309 3.21 10.41 -5.63
CA THR A 309 2.22 9.53 -5.02
C THR A 309 2.85 8.71 -3.89
N PRO A 310 2.69 9.10 -2.60
CA PRO A 310 3.30 8.44 -1.46
C PRO A 310 2.65 7.12 -1.08
N GLU A 311 1.55 6.77 -1.73
CA GLU A 311 0.88 5.50 -1.58
C GLU A 311 0.03 5.28 -2.83
N TYR A 312 0.18 4.13 -3.47
CA TYR A 312 -0.74 3.68 -4.51
C TYR A 312 -0.62 2.17 -4.74
N GLY A 313 -1.65 1.58 -5.32
CA GLY A 313 -1.65 0.15 -5.63
C GLY A 313 -3.05 -0.38 -5.91
N VAL A 314 -3.19 -1.68 -5.70
CA VAL A 314 -4.47 -2.38 -5.80
C VAL A 314 -4.81 -2.92 -4.43
N ALA A 315 -5.86 -2.40 -3.83
CA ALA A 315 -6.31 -2.80 -2.50
C ALA A 315 -7.02 -4.14 -2.52
N MET A 316 -7.73 -4.49 -3.60
CA MET A 316 -8.52 -5.73 -3.61
C MET A 316 -7.64 -6.99 -3.53
N PRO A 317 -7.84 -7.86 -2.52
CA PRO A 317 -7.11 -9.11 -2.35
C PRO A 317 -7.52 -10.17 -3.38
N GLU A 318 -6.66 -11.17 -3.63
CA GLU A 318 -6.84 -12.18 -4.69
C GLU A 318 -8.16 -12.97 -4.59
N TRP A 319 -8.67 -13.19 -3.38
CA TRP A 319 -9.91 -13.94 -3.16
C TRP A 319 -11.18 -13.17 -3.58
N VAL A 320 -11.09 -11.86 -3.85
CA VAL A 320 -12.20 -11.07 -4.36
C VAL A 320 -12.49 -11.41 -5.82
N GLN A 321 -13.77 -11.65 -6.14
CA GLN A 321 -14.21 -12.01 -7.47
C GLN A 321 -15.24 -11.00 -7.98
N ASP A 322 -14.97 -10.45 -9.16
CA ASP A 322 -15.90 -9.57 -9.87
C ASP A 322 -15.69 -9.73 -11.39
N PRO A 323 -16.58 -10.45 -12.11
CA PRO A 323 -17.81 -11.07 -11.63
C PRO A 323 -17.57 -12.36 -10.80
N PRO A 324 -18.58 -12.86 -10.09
CA PRO A 324 -18.47 -14.09 -9.31
C PRO A 324 -18.00 -15.30 -10.13
N GLY A 325 -17.21 -16.17 -9.51
CA GLY A 325 -16.65 -17.36 -10.16
C GLY A 325 -15.43 -17.09 -11.03
N THR A 326 -14.84 -15.89 -10.96
CA THR A 326 -13.65 -15.52 -11.72
C THR A 326 -12.46 -15.22 -10.81
N VAL A 327 -11.25 -15.41 -11.33
CA VAL A 327 -10.05 -14.87 -10.71
C VAL A 327 -9.88 -13.44 -11.22
N THR A 328 -10.10 -12.46 -10.35
CA THR A 328 -10.06 -11.03 -10.72
C THR A 328 -8.76 -10.36 -10.30
N PHE A 329 -8.19 -10.72 -9.14
CA PHE A 329 -7.05 -10.01 -8.54
C PHE A 329 -5.81 -10.89 -8.35
N SER A 330 -5.56 -11.83 -9.26
CA SER A 330 -4.29 -12.57 -9.21
C SER A 330 -3.09 -11.62 -9.34
N PRO A 331 -1.93 -11.95 -8.74
CA PRO A 331 -0.73 -11.11 -8.86
C PRO A 331 -0.34 -10.81 -10.31
N ALA A 332 -0.51 -11.77 -11.23
CA ALA A 332 -0.22 -11.56 -12.65
C ALA A 332 -1.19 -10.55 -13.29
N GLN A 333 -2.49 -10.61 -12.96
CA GLN A 333 -3.45 -9.62 -13.46
C GLN A 333 -3.15 -8.23 -12.92
N ILE A 334 -2.81 -8.10 -11.63
CA ILE A 334 -2.44 -6.82 -11.03
C ILE A 334 -1.16 -6.28 -11.66
N ARG A 335 -0.17 -7.14 -11.92
CA ARG A 335 1.05 -6.77 -12.66
C ARG A 335 0.72 -6.16 -14.02
N ASP A 336 -0.11 -6.86 -14.79
CA ASP A 336 -0.37 -6.53 -16.19
C ASP A 336 -1.35 -5.36 -16.37
N SER A 337 -2.31 -5.18 -15.46
CA SER A 337 -3.33 -4.12 -15.57
C SER A 337 -3.09 -2.90 -14.68
N TYR A 338 -2.18 -3.00 -13.69
CA TYR A 338 -1.92 -1.91 -12.75
C TYR A 338 -0.44 -1.59 -12.53
N MET A 339 0.35 -2.55 -12.02
CA MET A 339 1.72 -2.28 -11.59
C MET A 339 2.61 -1.80 -12.75
N TYR A 340 2.77 -2.61 -13.80
CA TYR A 340 3.61 -2.22 -14.94
C TYR A 340 3.02 -1.06 -15.76
N PRO A 341 1.71 -0.99 -16.03
CA PRO A 341 1.10 0.19 -16.61
C PRO A 341 1.39 1.48 -15.83
N SER A 342 1.33 1.44 -14.50
CA SER A 342 1.64 2.61 -13.66
C SER A 342 3.10 3.03 -13.78
N PHE A 343 4.06 2.11 -13.73
CA PHE A 343 5.48 2.42 -13.87
C PHE A 343 5.76 3.03 -15.25
N ASN A 344 5.22 2.43 -16.30
CA ASN A 344 5.37 2.93 -17.67
C ASN A 344 4.78 4.33 -17.81
N TYR A 345 3.60 4.59 -17.23
CA TYR A 345 2.98 5.91 -17.27
C TYR A 345 3.80 6.93 -16.47
N PHE A 346 4.21 6.63 -15.24
CA PHE A 346 4.97 7.58 -14.42
C PHE A 346 6.35 7.91 -15.00
N LEU A 347 7.00 6.95 -15.68
CA LEU A 347 8.29 7.18 -16.32
C LEU A 347 8.18 7.98 -17.63
N ASN A 348 7.13 7.75 -18.42
CA ASN A 348 7.10 8.16 -19.82
C ASN A 348 6.01 9.17 -20.16
N GLN A 349 4.93 9.27 -19.37
CA GLN A 349 3.84 10.18 -19.70
C GLN A 349 4.26 11.64 -19.50
N ILE A 350 4.18 12.39 -20.59
CA ILE A 350 4.47 13.83 -20.63
C ILE A 350 3.27 14.60 -21.15
N ASN A 351 3.08 15.82 -20.68
CA ASN A 351 2.11 16.74 -21.24
C ASN A 351 2.64 18.18 -21.07
N SER A 352 2.99 18.84 -22.17
CA SER A 352 3.54 20.21 -22.13
C SER A 352 2.57 21.26 -21.57
N SER A 353 1.27 20.97 -21.56
CA SER A 353 0.26 21.90 -21.07
C SER A 353 0.08 21.87 -19.56
N ILE A 354 0.27 20.72 -18.90
CA ILE A 354 -0.06 20.52 -17.47
C ILE A 354 1.04 19.83 -16.65
N GLY A 355 2.05 19.25 -17.30
CA GLY A 355 3.17 18.58 -16.66
C GLY A 355 4.18 19.55 -16.05
N PHE A 356 5.13 18.99 -15.29
CA PHE A 356 6.17 19.76 -14.61
C PHE A 356 7.38 20.02 -15.54
N PRO A 357 7.64 21.27 -16.00
CA PRO A 357 8.62 21.53 -17.05
C PRO A 357 10.06 21.14 -16.68
N ALA A 358 10.45 21.34 -15.42
CA ALA A 358 11.80 21.00 -14.96
C ALA A 358 12.09 19.49 -14.96
N ASP A 359 11.06 18.64 -15.04
CA ASP A 359 11.18 17.19 -15.20
C ASP A 359 10.73 16.71 -16.60
N GLY A 360 10.92 17.55 -17.62
CA GLY A 360 10.58 17.22 -19.01
C GLY A 360 9.08 17.10 -19.25
N ASN A 361 8.26 17.87 -18.52
CA ASN A 361 6.80 17.85 -18.57
C ASN A 361 6.15 16.54 -18.11
N ARG A 362 6.84 15.73 -17.31
CA ARG A 362 6.26 14.53 -16.70
C ARG A 362 5.14 14.87 -15.72
N LEU A 363 4.16 13.98 -15.66
CA LEU A 363 3.00 14.14 -14.78
C LEU A 363 3.24 13.67 -13.34
N ILE A 364 4.17 12.74 -13.10
CA ILE A 364 4.54 12.27 -11.75
C ILE A 364 6.06 12.25 -11.64
N GLN A 365 6.60 12.74 -10.52
CA GLN A 365 8.04 12.80 -10.28
C GLN A 365 8.54 11.62 -9.45
N ARG A 366 7.77 11.16 -8.46
CA ARG A 366 8.10 10.04 -7.56
C ARG A 366 6.83 9.30 -7.15
N TRP A 367 6.98 8.03 -6.80
CA TRP A 367 5.87 7.17 -6.35
C TRP A 367 6.36 6.15 -5.32
N ALA A 368 5.48 5.76 -4.39
CA ALA A 368 5.72 4.70 -3.43
C ALA A 368 4.61 3.65 -3.52
N TRP A 369 5.01 2.41 -3.78
CA TRP A 369 4.08 1.29 -3.94
C TRP A 369 3.63 0.77 -2.59
N TRP A 370 2.31 0.60 -2.46
CA TRP A 370 1.68 -0.11 -1.36
C TRP A 370 1.74 -1.62 -1.63
N SER A 371 2.64 -2.37 -1.00
CA SER A 371 3.55 -1.99 0.09
C SER A 371 4.78 -2.91 0.12
N ILE A 372 5.77 -2.63 0.97
CA ILE A 372 6.85 -3.58 1.27
C ILE A 372 6.25 -4.86 1.87
N ASP A 373 5.37 -4.76 2.86
CA ASP A 373 4.98 -5.93 3.65
C ASP A 373 3.61 -5.86 4.34
N TYR A 374 2.67 -5.00 3.89
CA TYR A 374 1.31 -5.03 4.43
C TYR A 374 0.55 -6.27 3.96
N ASP A 375 0.50 -7.26 4.84
CA ASP A 375 -0.04 -8.58 4.58
C ASP A 375 -0.98 -9.04 5.70
N ASP A 376 -1.65 -8.07 6.34
CA ASP A 376 -2.74 -8.29 7.27
C ASP A 376 -3.87 -9.09 6.63
N GLY A 377 -4.61 -9.74 7.49
CA GLY A 377 -5.72 -10.60 7.12
C GLY A 377 -6.25 -11.35 8.32
N GLU A 378 -7.19 -12.23 8.02
CA GLU A 378 -7.91 -13.00 9.02
C GLU A 378 -8.06 -14.45 8.58
N CYS A 379 -8.02 -15.34 9.57
CA CYS A 379 -8.38 -16.73 9.37
C CYS A 379 -9.89 -16.86 9.38
N ASP A 380 -10.44 -17.49 8.36
CA ASP A 380 -11.83 -17.90 8.40
C ASP A 380 -11.96 -19.12 9.34
N PRO A 381 -12.76 -19.02 10.42
CA PRO A 381 -12.93 -20.13 11.37
C PRO A 381 -13.73 -21.30 10.78
N VAL A 382 -14.42 -21.11 9.64
CA VAL A 382 -15.24 -22.13 8.99
C VAL A 382 -14.38 -23.04 8.11
N ASP A 383 -13.53 -22.46 7.26
CA ASP A 383 -12.74 -23.24 6.30
C ASP A 383 -11.22 -23.30 6.62
N GLY A 384 -10.78 -22.57 7.64
CA GLY A 384 -9.39 -22.55 8.11
C GLY A 384 -8.42 -21.84 7.17
N LYS A 385 -8.89 -21.12 6.15
CA LYS A 385 -8.04 -20.39 5.20
C LYS A 385 -7.73 -18.98 5.65
N PHE A 386 -6.58 -18.49 5.20
CA PHE A 386 -6.16 -17.11 5.40
C PHE A 386 -6.71 -16.24 4.27
N TYR A 387 -7.31 -15.13 4.65
CA TYR A 387 -7.83 -14.13 3.73
C TYR A 387 -7.14 -12.80 4.02
N ALA A 388 -6.30 -12.38 3.08
CA ALA A 388 -5.62 -11.10 3.15
C ALA A 388 -6.63 -9.95 3.09
N ASP A 389 -6.35 -8.88 3.82
CA ASP A 389 -7.14 -7.65 3.79
C ASP A 389 -6.88 -6.88 2.49
N ASN A 390 -5.63 -6.91 2.01
CA ASN A 390 -5.19 -6.21 0.81
C ASN A 390 -4.25 -7.07 -0.07
N SER A 391 -4.05 -6.63 -1.31
CA SER A 391 -3.00 -7.12 -2.21
C SER A 391 -1.78 -6.17 -2.22
N GLY A 392 -0.69 -6.62 -2.86
CA GLY A 392 0.39 -5.74 -3.29
C GLY A 392 1.64 -5.75 -2.41
N ASN A 393 1.64 -6.48 -1.29
CA ASN A 393 2.84 -6.63 -0.46
C ASN A 393 3.98 -7.27 -1.27
N LEU A 394 5.15 -6.65 -1.29
CA LEU A 394 6.34 -7.16 -1.98
C LEU A 394 6.92 -8.37 -1.22
N PHE A 395 6.85 -8.35 0.11
CA PHE A 395 7.22 -9.48 0.96
C PHE A 395 6.04 -9.95 1.78
N TYR A 396 6.02 -11.23 2.09
CA TYR A 396 5.34 -11.72 3.27
C TYR A 396 6.21 -11.41 4.48
N SER A 397 5.66 -10.69 5.45
CA SER A 397 6.22 -10.39 6.76
C SER A 397 6.34 -11.66 7.60
N GLY A 398 5.50 -12.67 7.41
CA GLY A 398 5.49 -13.86 8.27
C GLY A 398 4.95 -13.61 9.68
N PHE A 399 4.35 -12.45 9.98
CA PHE A 399 3.63 -12.25 11.25
C PHE A 399 2.26 -12.93 11.26
N GLY A 400 1.65 -13.13 10.10
CA GLY A 400 0.40 -13.85 9.99
C GLY A 400 -0.85 -13.03 10.30
N PRO A 401 -2.00 -13.71 10.46
CA PRO A 401 -3.30 -13.09 10.72
C PRO A 401 -3.27 -12.28 12.02
N THR A 402 -4.05 -11.20 12.04
CA THR A 402 -4.09 -10.30 13.20
C THR A 402 -4.83 -10.89 14.42
N THR A 403 -5.50 -12.03 14.27
CA THR A 403 -6.17 -12.76 15.37
C THR A 403 -6.11 -14.28 15.19
N PRO A 404 -5.95 -15.06 16.28
CA PRO A 404 -6.00 -16.54 16.28
C PRO A 404 -7.39 -17.09 15.86
N PRO A 405 -7.52 -18.39 15.47
CA PRO A 405 -6.67 -19.50 15.90
C PRO A 405 -5.42 -19.72 15.04
N THR A 406 -4.39 -20.25 15.70
CA THR A 406 -3.04 -20.59 15.21
C THR A 406 -2.97 -21.70 14.17
N ASN A 407 -4.10 -22.24 13.70
CA ASN A 407 -4.15 -23.40 12.79
C ASN A 407 -4.50 -23.03 11.34
N CYS A 408 -4.17 -21.82 10.93
CA CYS A 408 -4.31 -21.37 9.55
C CYS A 408 -2.93 -21.27 8.91
N PRO A 409 -2.63 -22.04 7.85
CA PRO A 409 -1.38 -21.92 7.12
C PRO A 409 -1.21 -20.49 6.59
N TYR A 410 -0.10 -19.87 6.95
CA TYR A 410 0.27 -18.53 6.51
C TYR A 410 1.71 -18.54 5.96
N PRO A 411 2.02 -17.78 4.89
CA PRO A 411 3.37 -17.71 4.36
C PRO A 411 4.39 -17.29 5.42
N ALA A 412 5.46 -18.06 5.57
CA ALA A 412 6.61 -17.61 6.36
C ALA A 412 7.22 -16.34 5.73
N GLN A 413 8.05 -15.62 6.49
CA GLN A 413 8.73 -14.44 5.98
C GLN A 413 9.50 -14.77 4.69
N SER A 414 9.10 -14.18 3.57
CA SER A 414 9.57 -14.54 2.24
C SER A 414 9.19 -13.48 1.19
N ARG A 415 9.72 -13.61 -0.02
CA ARG A 415 9.29 -12.80 -1.17
C ARG A 415 7.88 -13.19 -1.59
N SER A 416 7.06 -12.22 -1.94
CA SER A 416 5.80 -12.46 -2.64
C SER A 416 6.01 -12.46 -4.16
N PRO A 417 5.02 -12.91 -4.96
CA PRO A 417 5.06 -12.75 -6.41
C PRO A 417 5.25 -11.29 -6.88
N PHE A 418 4.78 -10.30 -6.11
CA PHE A 418 4.95 -8.89 -6.45
C PHE A 418 6.40 -8.44 -6.36
N TRP A 419 7.20 -9.00 -5.44
CA TRP A 419 8.63 -8.70 -5.41
C TRP A 419 9.33 -9.18 -6.67
N ASP A 420 9.00 -10.36 -7.20
CA ASP A 420 9.62 -10.86 -8.44
C ASP A 420 9.29 -9.93 -9.62
N TYR A 421 8.05 -9.48 -9.74
CA TYR A 421 7.65 -8.53 -10.78
C TYR A 421 8.32 -7.17 -10.61
N TRP A 422 8.34 -6.64 -9.39
CA TRP A 422 9.03 -5.40 -9.07
C TRP A 422 10.50 -5.47 -9.46
N ALA A 423 11.22 -6.48 -8.94
CA ALA A 423 12.63 -6.69 -9.16
C ALA A 423 12.92 -6.85 -10.66
N GLN A 424 12.15 -7.68 -11.36
CA GLN A 424 12.31 -7.86 -12.81
C GLN A 424 12.21 -6.52 -13.56
N TYR A 425 11.23 -5.68 -13.22
CA TYR A 425 11.03 -4.39 -13.87
C TYR A 425 12.18 -3.42 -13.58
N VAL A 426 12.50 -3.21 -12.30
CA VAL A 426 13.50 -2.19 -11.90
C VAL A 426 14.92 -2.60 -12.25
N GLN A 427 15.24 -3.88 -12.33
CA GLN A 427 16.56 -4.36 -12.75
C GLN A 427 16.80 -4.17 -14.26
N ALA A 428 15.74 -4.12 -15.07
CA ALA A 428 15.84 -3.82 -16.50
C ALA A 428 16.05 -2.32 -16.78
N LEU A 429 15.79 -1.44 -15.80
CA LEU A 429 16.02 0.00 -15.95
C LEU A 429 17.51 0.34 -15.87
N PRO A 430 17.97 1.40 -16.57
CA PRO A 430 19.34 1.86 -16.45
C PRO A 430 19.70 2.23 -15.00
N ALA A 431 21.00 2.33 -14.70
CA ALA A 431 21.49 2.81 -13.41
C ALA A 431 20.80 4.13 -13.02
N GLY A 432 20.51 4.30 -11.73
CA GLY A 432 19.49 5.22 -11.25
C GLY A 432 19.67 6.65 -11.77
N ALA A 433 18.61 7.21 -12.36
CA ALA A 433 18.59 8.63 -12.69
C ALA A 433 18.69 9.42 -11.38
N THR A 434 19.72 10.27 -11.28
CA THR A 434 19.79 11.34 -10.27
C THR A 434 18.50 12.15 -10.29
N LYS A 435 18.19 12.84 -9.17
CA LYS A 435 17.07 13.79 -9.12
C LYS A 435 17.12 14.71 -10.37
N PRO A 436 16.08 14.71 -11.21
CA PRO A 436 16.18 15.30 -12.56
C PRO A 436 16.03 16.83 -12.56
N TYR A 437 15.77 17.44 -11.40
CA TYR A 437 15.60 18.87 -11.24
C TYR A 437 16.21 19.35 -9.91
N ALA A 438 16.77 20.55 -9.91
CA ALA A 438 17.15 21.21 -8.66
C ALA A 438 15.90 21.63 -7.90
N TYR A 439 15.90 21.46 -6.57
CA TYR A 439 14.89 22.08 -5.72
C TYR A 439 15.38 23.47 -5.32
N THR A 440 14.54 24.46 -5.54
CA THR A 440 14.74 25.82 -5.02
C THR A 440 13.76 26.02 -3.88
N PRO A 441 14.22 26.12 -2.62
CA PRO A 441 13.34 26.38 -1.49
C PRO A 441 12.53 27.64 -1.72
N ALA A 442 11.20 27.54 -1.59
CA ALA A 442 10.39 28.74 -1.49
C ALA A 442 10.78 29.46 -0.17
N PRO A 443 11.01 30.78 -0.18
CA PRO A 443 11.23 31.52 1.06
C PRO A 443 10.03 31.30 1.98
N ALA A 444 10.29 31.05 3.27
CA ALA A 444 9.22 30.88 4.24
C ALA A 444 8.34 32.14 4.23
N PRO A 445 7.04 32.04 3.95
CA PRO A 445 6.16 33.20 3.99
C PRO A 445 6.13 33.78 5.41
N ILE A 446 6.02 35.10 5.52
CA ILE A 446 5.72 35.76 6.80
C ILE A 446 4.25 35.46 7.09
N LEU A 447 4.01 34.45 7.92
CA LEU A 447 2.70 33.93 8.23
C LEU A 447 2.14 34.58 9.51
N ALA A 448 0.87 35.01 9.47
CA ALA A 448 0.18 35.54 10.64
C ALA A 448 -0.19 34.40 11.60
N ASN A 449 0.21 34.51 12.86
CA ASN A 449 -0.15 33.51 13.88
C ASN A 449 -1.63 33.67 14.26
N LYS A 450 -2.48 32.76 13.80
CA LYS A 450 -3.90 32.64 14.18
C LYS A 450 -4.22 31.16 14.33
N SER A 451 -4.28 30.66 15.57
CA SER A 451 -4.54 29.23 15.80
C SER A 451 -5.50 29.00 16.98
N PRO A 452 -6.53 28.14 16.83
CA PRO A 452 -7.23 27.54 17.97
C PRO A 452 -6.32 26.59 18.76
N ARG A 453 -6.79 26.16 19.93
CA ARG A 453 -5.97 25.47 20.93
C ARG A 453 -5.71 24.01 20.53
N ALA A 454 -4.50 23.70 20.09
CA ALA A 454 -4.04 22.32 19.93
C ALA A 454 -4.11 21.57 21.28
N VAL A 455 -4.55 20.30 21.25
CA VAL A 455 -4.44 19.41 22.42
C VAL A 455 -3.20 18.55 22.22
N ALA A 456 -2.29 18.56 23.20
CA ALA A 456 -1.01 17.87 23.10
C ALA A 456 -1.18 16.35 22.98
N THR A 457 -0.44 15.76 22.03
CA THR A 457 -0.29 14.34 21.69
C THR A 457 -1.58 13.59 21.34
N TYR A 458 -1.72 13.21 20.08
CA TYR A 458 -2.38 11.95 19.73
C TYR A 458 -1.49 10.83 20.27
N LYS A 459 -1.78 10.35 21.48
CA LYS A 459 -1.46 8.96 21.77
C LYS A 459 -2.55 8.17 21.06
N PRO A 460 -2.24 7.10 20.31
CA PRO A 460 -3.26 6.14 19.94
C PRO A 460 -4.01 5.83 21.23
N VAL A 461 -5.29 6.16 21.28
CA VAL A 461 -6.06 5.78 22.44
C VAL A 461 -6.11 4.26 22.34
N THR A 462 -5.33 3.55 23.16
CA THR A 462 -5.88 2.33 23.75
C THR A 462 -7.09 2.82 24.50
N ALA A 463 -8.23 2.81 23.80
CA ALA A 463 -9.48 3.39 24.26
C ALA A 463 -9.68 3.00 25.72
N THR A 464 -9.62 3.96 26.64
CA THR A 464 -10.34 3.85 27.91
C THR A 464 -11.81 4.15 27.62
N THR A 465 -12.38 3.29 26.80
CA THR A 465 -13.79 2.94 26.76
C THR A 465 -13.78 1.47 27.19
N GLN A 466 -14.76 0.97 27.95
CA GLN A 466 -14.77 -0.45 28.34
C GLN A 466 -14.82 -1.34 27.08
N CYS A 467 -13.65 -1.68 26.57
CA CYS A 467 -13.40 -2.50 25.41
C CYS A 467 -12.78 -3.79 25.92
N SER A 468 -13.41 -4.91 25.60
CA SER A 468 -12.88 -6.23 25.93
C SER A 468 -11.89 -6.63 24.84
N ASP A 469 -10.68 -7.04 25.24
CA ASP A 469 -9.66 -7.66 24.37
C ASP A 469 -10.06 -9.08 23.92
N ASP A 470 -11.34 -9.45 23.98
CA ASP A 470 -11.82 -10.82 23.74
C ASP A 470 -11.68 -11.20 22.25
N PRO A 471 -10.71 -12.08 21.88
CA PRO A 471 -10.55 -12.54 20.51
C PRO A 471 -11.78 -13.29 20.00
N ALA A 472 -12.61 -13.83 20.90
CA ALA A 472 -13.85 -14.50 20.54
C ALA A 472 -14.90 -13.53 19.98
N LEU A 473 -14.86 -12.25 20.36
CA LEU A 473 -15.80 -11.26 19.85
C LEU A 473 -15.57 -10.94 18.37
N ARG A 474 -14.30 -10.74 17.99
CA ARG A 474 -13.92 -10.55 16.59
C ARG A 474 -14.33 -11.78 15.79
N ALA A 475 -13.94 -12.96 16.25
CA ALA A 475 -14.30 -14.22 15.63
C ALA A 475 -15.82 -14.37 15.45
N ARG A 476 -16.64 -13.96 16.42
CA ARG A 476 -18.11 -13.98 16.33
C ARG A 476 -18.69 -13.00 15.30
N LEU A 477 -18.08 -11.83 15.12
CA LEU A 477 -18.52 -10.86 14.11
C LEU A 477 -18.10 -11.26 12.69
N LEU A 478 -16.94 -11.91 12.54
CA LEU A 478 -16.55 -12.55 11.29
C LEU A 478 -17.43 -13.75 10.98
N GLN A 479 -17.78 -14.56 11.99
CA GLN A 479 -18.75 -15.67 11.86
C GLN A 479 -20.16 -15.20 11.46
N ALA A 480 -20.52 -13.96 11.79
CA ALA A 480 -21.79 -13.37 11.40
C ALA A 480 -21.81 -12.89 9.93
N LEU A 481 -20.63 -12.75 9.29
CA LEU A 481 -20.57 -12.44 7.87
C LEU A 481 -20.93 -13.67 7.03
N PRO A 482 -21.57 -13.49 5.87
CA PRO A 482 -21.85 -14.59 4.97
C PRO A 482 -20.54 -15.21 4.45
N SER A 483 -20.62 -16.47 4.02
CA SER A 483 -19.51 -17.15 3.34
C SER A 483 -18.94 -16.31 2.21
N ARG A 484 -17.60 -16.18 2.16
CA ARG A 484 -16.83 -15.53 1.09
C ARG A 484 -16.94 -16.25 -0.27
N GLU A 485 -17.60 -17.40 -0.32
CA GLU A 485 -17.87 -18.12 -1.57
C GLU A 485 -19.05 -17.54 -2.37
N THR A 486 -19.88 -16.72 -1.72
CA THR A 486 -21.02 -16.08 -2.38
C THR A 486 -20.70 -14.64 -2.79
N PRO A 487 -21.29 -14.11 -3.89
CA PRO A 487 -21.13 -12.72 -4.28
C PRO A 487 -21.55 -11.73 -3.16
N GLU A 488 -22.62 -12.05 -2.45
CA GLU A 488 -23.13 -11.26 -1.33
C GLU A 488 -22.16 -11.27 -0.15
N GLY A 489 -21.60 -12.44 0.17
CA GLY A 489 -20.56 -12.57 1.17
C GLY A 489 -19.29 -11.81 0.79
N GLN A 490 -18.79 -11.97 -0.44
CA GLN A 490 -17.64 -11.20 -0.93
C GLN A 490 -17.89 -9.69 -0.83
N ARG A 491 -19.07 -9.21 -1.23
CA ARG A 491 -19.43 -7.79 -1.08
C ARG A 491 -19.51 -7.35 0.37
N ALA A 492 -20.06 -8.17 1.26
CA ALA A 492 -20.10 -7.87 2.70
C ALA A 492 -18.69 -7.77 3.27
N TRP A 493 -17.81 -8.68 2.88
CA TRP A 493 -16.40 -8.68 3.26
C TRP A 493 -15.61 -7.53 2.65
N ILE A 494 -15.82 -7.19 1.38
CA ILE A 494 -15.18 -6.02 0.72
C ILE A 494 -15.65 -4.73 1.37
N ASN A 495 -16.95 -4.59 1.65
CA ASN A 495 -17.49 -3.46 2.38
C ASN A 495 -16.85 -3.36 3.77
N ALA A 496 -16.62 -4.49 4.44
CA ALA A 496 -15.96 -4.53 5.72
C ALA A 496 -14.46 -4.22 5.63
N LEU A 497 -13.74 -4.75 4.63
CA LEU A 497 -12.29 -4.69 4.50
C LEU A 497 -11.78 -3.43 3.81
N SER A 498 -12.50 -2.88 2.82
CA SER A 498 -12.23 -1.51 2.34
C SER A 498 -12.45 -0.48 3.44
N LYS A 499 -13.23 -0.86 4.46
CA LYS A 499 -13.39 -0.22 5.75
C LYS A 499 -12.46 -0.84 6.82
N MET A 500 -11.28 -1.30 6.45
CA MET A 500 -10.21 -1.69 7.37
C MET A 500 -8.87 -1.36 6.71
N THR A 501 -8.20 -0.32 7.19
CA THR A 501 -6.79 -0.06 6.89
C THR A 501 -6.03 0.11 8.20
N ALA A 502 -4.84 -0.50 8.28
CA ALA A 502 -3.81 -0.46 9.33
C ALA A 502 -4.21 0.05 10.75
N GLY A 503 -4.26 -0.85 11.75
CA GLY A 503 -4.17 -0.49 13.18
C GLY A 503 -5.32 -0.90 14.14
N THR A 504 -6.25 -1.75 13.72
CA THR A 504 -7.54 -2.05 14.39
C THR A 504 -7.45 -2.86 15.72
N ARG A 505 -8.15 -2.44 16.81
CA ARG A 505 -8.44 -3.21 18.07
C ARG A 505 -9.93 -3.06 18.54
N LEU A 506 -10.51 -4.11 19.17
CA LEU A 506 -11.95 -4.46 19.34
C LEU A 506 -12.76 -3.71 20.43
N CYS A 507 -14.05 -3.36 20.19
CA CYS A 507 -15.00 -2.84 21.21
C CYS A 507 -16.49 -3.11 20.87
N LEU A 508 -17.34 -3.56 21.83
CA LEU A 508 -18.80 -3.69 21.66
C LEU A 508 -19.57 -2.43 22.09
N THR A 509 -20.67 -2.11 21.40
CA THR A 509 -21.78 -1.32 21.95
C THR A 509 -23.08 -2.11 21.81
N GLY A 510 -23.84 -2.30 22.90
CA GLY A 510 -25.22 -2.83 22.86
C GLY A 510 -26.10 -1.99 21.94
N ASN A 511 -27.13 -2.49 21.27
CA ASN A 511 -27.93 -3.71 21.45
C ASN A 511 -27.68 -4.81 20.42
#